data_AF-A0A3B9K120-F1
#
_entry.id   AF-A0A3B9K120-F1
#
_cell.length_a   1.000
_cell.length_b   1.000
_cell.length_c   1.000
_cell.angle_alpha   90.00
_cell.angle_beta   90.00
_cell.angle_gamma   90.00
#
_symmetry.space_group_name_H-M   'P 1'
#
loop_
_entity.id
_entity.type
_entity.pdbx_description
1 polymer ?
#
loop_
_entity_poly.entity_id
_entity_poly.type
_entity_poly.pdbx_seq_one_letter_code
_entity_poly.pdbx_strand_id
1 'polypeptide(L)'
;MIKELVINFHDIIVFDFETGSRNPSKTQPTQIAAVAIHGRKLTIQPNGYFNSEMRPILDDEKAIEKGFDPLEDEALDITRKTRAALAKAPSPKTVWNKFGNFVNKYNWKKTPYFAPIASGYNINGFDMIIVDRMCEQFGPYDKERGQQTLFNKIHKIDVMPLVWGWLENNKDIRSLSLDSLRDYFGMSKDNAHDALQDVKDTANLLIRFLKMQRKFASKVQFEKAFADGSKEL
;
A
#
# COMPACT_ATOMS: atom_id res chain seq x y z
N MET A 1 13.79 -20.53 -28.58
CA MET A 1 13.21 -19.50 -27.70
C MET A 1 12.91 -20.13 -26.35
N ILE A 2 13.67 -19.77 -25.31
CA ILE A 2 13.24 -20.06 -23.94
C ILE A 2 12.00 -19.18 -23.73
N LYS A 3 10.82 -19.78 -23.60
CA LYS A 3 9.63 -19.04 -23.17
C LYS A 3 9.98 -18.45 -21.80
N GLU A 4 10.15 -17.13 -21.73
CA GLU A 4 10.30 -16.47 -20.43
C GLU A 4 9.07 -16.81 -19.60
N LEU A 5 9.27 -17.53 -18.51
CA LEU A 5 8.21 -17.83 -17.57
C LEU A 5 7.79 -16.51 -16.93
N VAL A 6 6.49 -16.23 -16.90
CA VAL A 6 5.91 -15.07 -16.20
C VAL A 6 5.92 -15.35 -14.70
N ILE A 7 7.13 -15.40 -14.11
CA ILE A 7 7.36 -15.58 -12.68
C ILE A 7 7.55 -14.21 -12.07
N ASN A 8 6.83 -13.91 -10.98
CA ASN A 8 7.04 -12.68 -10.25
C ASN A 8 8.40 -12.72 -9.51
N PHE A 9 9.35 -11.91 -9.98
CA PHE A 9 10.66 -11.69 -9.35
C PHE A 9 10.74 -10.39 -8.54
N HIS A 10 9.64 -9.64 -8.45
CA HIS A 10 9.57 -8.40 -7.70
C HIS A 10 9.15 -8.69 -6.25
N ASP A 11 9.86 -8.08 -5.31
CA ASP A 11 9.34 -7.96 -3.96
C ASP A 11 8.09 -7.08 -3.94
N ILE A 12 7.26 -7.27 -2.92
CA ILE A 12 6.04 -6.50 -2.73
C ILE A 12 6.25 -5.64 -1.50
N ILE A 13 5.99 -4.34 -1.60
CA ILE A 13 5.98 -3.43 -0.46
C ILE A 13 4.52 -3.16 -0.12
N VAL A 14 4.08 -3.69 1.02
CA VAL A 14 2.80 -3.32 1.62
C VAL A 14 3.03 -2.08 2.47
N PHE A 15 2.32 -0.99 2.21
CA PHE A 15 2.47 0.24 2.98
C PHE A 15 1.12 0.91 3.23
N ASP A 16 1.14 1.81 4.21
CA ASP A 16 -0.03 2.55 4.68
C ASP A 16 0.43 3.90 5.24
N PHE A 17 -0.42 4.91 5.09
CA PHE A 17 -0.25 6.22 5.71
C PHE A 17 -1.34 6.49 6.74
N GLU A 18 -0.93 7.07 7.87
CA GLU A 18 -1.86 7.92 8.62
C GLU A 18 -1.82 9.33 8.03
N THR A 19 -2.97 10.00 8.01
CA THR A 19 -3.13 11.29 7.34
C THR A 19 -3.96 12.28 8.16
N GLY A 20 -3.80 13.57 7.86
CA GLY A 20 -4.50 14.66 8.56
C GLY A 20 -5.91 14.99 8.07
N SER A 21 -6.32 14.44 6.93
CA SER A 21 -7.67 14.56 6.35
C SER A 21 -7.97 13.36 5.44
N ARG A 22 -9.22 13.24 4.97
CA ARG A 22 -9.70 12.15 4.10
C ARG A 22 -9.54 12.39 2.60
N ASN A 23 -8.98 13.52 2.17
CA ASN A 23 -8.82 13.81 0.74
C ASN A 23 -7.40 13.45 0.27
N PRO A 24 -7.19 12.35 -0.47
CA PRO A 24 -5.84 11.91 -0.84
C PRO A 24 -5.07 12.92 -1.71
N SER A 25 -5.79 13.80 -2.42
CA SER A 25 -5.18 14.84 -3.26
C SER A 25 -4.65 16.04 -2.47
N LYS A 26 -5.09 16.24 -1.22
CA LYS A 26 -4.72 17.41 -0.39
C LYS A 26 -4.28 17.09 1.03
N THR A 27 -4.54 15.90 1.51
CA THR A 27 -4.19 15.47 2.86
C THR A 27 -2.70 15.50 3.09
N GLN A 28 -2.30 15.69 4.35
CA GLN A 28 -0.91 15.71 4.77
C GLN A 28 -0.59 14.40 5.50
N PRO A 29 0.44 13.63 5.10
CA PRO A 29 0.82 12.43 5.82
C PRO A 29 1.36 12.76 7.21
N THR A 30 0.90 12.02 8.21
CA THR A 30 1.32 12.14 9.61
C THR A 30 2.15 10.95 10.08
N GLN A 31 2.01 9.80 9.41
CA GLN A 31 2.85 8.61 9.59
C GLN A 31 2.94 7.84 8.28
N ILE A 32 4.02 7.11 8.07
CA ILE A 32 4.14 6.09 7.02
C ILE A 32 4.78 4.84 7.60
N ALA A 33 4.16 3.70 7.34
CA ALA A 33 4.74 2.39 7.64
C ALA A 33 4.75 1.50 6.40
N ALA A 34 5.64 0.52 6.41
CA ALA A 34 5.69 -0.48 5.35
C ALA A 34 6.30 -1.80 5.80
N VAL A 35 5.93 -2.86 5.08
CA VAL A 35 6.57 -4.16 5.14
C VAL A 35 6.93 -4.68 3.76
N ALA A 36 8.15 -5.17 3.62
CA ALA A 36 8.67 -5.79 2.41
C ALA A 36 8.46 -7.31 2.46
N ILE A 37 7.82 -7.84 1.43
CA ILE A 37 7.48 -9.27 1.28
C ILE A 37 8.23 -9.82 0.07
N HIS A 38 8.88 -10.97 0.26
CA HIS A 38 9.53 -11.66 -0.84
C HIS A 38 8.48 -12.14 -1.85
N GLY A 39 8.58 -11.68 -3.10
CA GLY A 39 7.56 -11.94 -4.14
C GLY A 39 7.25 -13.42 -4.39
N ARG A 40 8.26 -14.29 -4.34
CA ARG A 40 8.09 -15.74 -4.54
C ARG A 40 7.78 -16.51 -3.27
N LYS A 41 8.50 -16.24 -2.19
CA LYS A 41 8.37 -17.01 -0.94
C LYS A 41 7.15 -16.62 -0.12
N LEU A 42 6.63 -15.39 -0.32
CA LEU A 42 5.54 -14.82 0.49
C LEU A 42 5.88 -14.86 1.98
N THR A 43 7.11 -14.45 2.28
CA THR A 43 7.67 -14.29 3.61
C THR A 43 8.20 -12.88 3.74
N ILE A 44 8.21 -12.33 4.94
CA ILE A 44 8.80 -11.01 5.19
C ILE A 44 10.29 -11.03 4.84
N GLN A 45 10.77 -9.98 4.18
CA GLN A 45 12.19 -9.83 3.87
C GLN A 45 13.00 -9.48 5.12
N PRO A 46 14.29 -9.86 5.22
CA PRO A 46 15.17 -9.41 6.28
C PRO A 46 15.24 -7.87 6.36
N ASN A 47 15.09 -7.34 7.58
CA ASN A 47 14.97 -5.89 7.84
C ASN A 47 13.88 -5.24 6.98
N GLY A 48 12.80 -5.98 6.72
CA GLY A 48 11.71 -5.62 5.83
C GLY A 48 10.63 -4.79 6.49
N TYR A 49 10.92 -4.04 7.55
CA TYR A 49 9.95 -3.12 8.15
C TYR A 49 10.47 -1.69 8.08
N PHE A 50 9.55 -0.76 7.88
CA PHE A 50 9.75 0.68 7.97
C PHE A 50 8.60 1.29 8.74
N ASN A 51 8.88 2.27 9.60
CA ASN A 51 7.87 3.07 10.29
C ASN A 51 8.48 4.43 10.64
N SER A 52 7.74 5.50 10.39
CA SER A 52 8.13 6.86 10.79
C SER A 52 6.91 7.75 10.87
N GLU A 53 6.80 8.51 11.97
CA GLU A 53 6.00 9.74 11.98
C GLU A 53 6.52 10.72 10.93
N MET A 54 5.67 11.61 10.45
CA MET A 54 5.96 12.65 9.48
C MET A 54 5.33 13.96 9.94
N ARG A 55 6.10 15.04 9.95
CA ARG A 55 5.61 16.33 10.42
C ARG A 55 4.80 17.04 9.32
N PRO A 56 3.47 17.20 9.47
CA PRO A 56 2.68 18.04 8.58
C PRO A 56 2.93 19.53 8.87
N ILE A 57 2.35 20.39 8.04
CA ILE A 57 2.21 21.81 8.33
C ILE A 57 1.11 21.95 9.38
N LEU A 58 1.49 22.38 10.59
CA LEU A 58 0.60 22.48 11.75
C LEU A 58 -0.25 23.75 11.77
N ASP A 59 0.14 24.74 11.00
CA ASP A 59 -0.57 26.00 10.83
C ASP A 59 -1.54 25.84 9.66
N ASP A 60 -2.83 25.85 9.96
CA ASP A 60 -3.87 25.49 9.01
C ASP A 60 -3.99 26.52 7.87
N GLU A 61 -3.76 27.81 8.14
CA GLU A 61 -3.75 28.86 7.12
C GLU A 61 -2.59 28.64 6.14
N LYS A 62 -1.39 28.32 6.65
CA LYS A 62 -0.23 27.97 5.82
C LYS A 62 -0.42 26.66 5.05
N ALA A 63 -1.17 25.70 5.59
CA ALA A 63 -1.49 24.47 4.88
C ALA A 63 -2.37 24.77 3.66
N ILE A 64 -3.43 25.56 3.87
CA ILE A 64 -4.35 26.00 2.81
C ILE A 64 -3.62 26.80 1.73
N GLU A 65 -2.75 27.75 2.12
CA GLU A 65 -1.95 28.54 1.19
C GLU A 65 -1.08 27.65 0.27
N LYS A 66 -0.60 26.53 0.80
CA LYS A 66 0.19 25.54 0.05
C LYS A 66 -0.66 24.48 -0.66
N GLY A 67 -1.98 24.63 -0.65
CA GLY A 67 -2.92 23.75 -1.33
C GLY A 67 -3.21 22.44 -0.60
N PHE A 68 -2.83 22.31 0.67
CA PHE A 68 -3.17 21.17 1.52
C PHE A 68 -4.40 21.42 2.36
N ASP A 69 -5.03 20.35 2.81
CA ASP A 69 -6.07 20.46 3.82
C ASP A 69 -5.44 20.75 5.20
N PRO A 70 -6.13 21.52 6.06
CA PRO A 70 -5.87 21.58 7.50
C PRO A 70 -5.82 20.19 8.14
N LEU A 71 -5.23 20.11 9.34
CA LEU A 71 -5.34 18.89 10.14
C LEU A 71 -6.72 18.84 10.80
N GLU A 72 -7.53 17.86 10.41
CA GLU A 72 -8.84 17.61 11.00
C GLU A 72 -8.66 16.94 12.37
N ASP A 73 -9.28 17.48 13.42
CA ASP A 73 -9.17 16.93 14.77
C ASP A 73 -9.69 15.48 14.83
N GLU A 74 -10.75 15.17 14.09
CA GLU A 74 -11.30 13.81 14.00
C GLU A 74 -10.30 12.82 13.38
N ALA A 75 -9.51 13.25 12.40
CA ALA A 75 -8.47 12.40 11.80
C ALA A 75 -7.33 12.15 12.80
N LEU A 76 -6.94 13.18 13.57
CA LEU A 76 -5.93 13.04 14.62
C LEU A 76 -6.41 12.15 15.77
N ASP A 77 -7.69 12.25 16.15
CA ASP A 77 -8.29 11.44 17.20
C ASP A 77 -8.34 9.96 16.83
N ILE A 78 -8.78 9.63 15.59
CA ILE A 78 -8.81 8.26 15.06
C ILE A 78 -7.41 7.63 15.12
N THR A 79 -6.40 8.39 14.69
CA THR A 79 -4.99 7.95 14.59
C THR A 79 -4.20 8.15 15.89
N ARG A 80 -4.87 8.67 16.93
CA ARG A 80 -4.33 8.94 18.27
C ARG A 80 -3.09 9.83 18.23
N LYS A 81 -3.02 10.74 17.26
CA LYS A 81 -1.95 11.72 17.09
C LYS A 81 -2.32 13.03 17.76
N THR A 82 -1.30 13.82 18.09
CA THR A 82 -1.51 15.20 18.58
C THR A 82 -0.63 16.15 17.80
N ARG A 83 -1.10 17.38 17.58
CA ARG A 83 -0.30 18.44 16.94
C ARG A 83 1.04 18.67 17.66
N ALA A 84 1.05 18.57 18.99
CA ALA A 84 2.26 18.70 19.81
C ALA A 84 3.27 17.56 19.60
N ALA A 85 2.81 16.32 19.42
CA ALA A 85 3.69 15.20 19.07
C ALA A 85 4.21 15.33 17.63
N LEU A 86 3.32 15.67 16.69
CA LEU A 86 3.66 15.86 15.28
C LEU A 86 4.65 17.01 15.06
N ALA A 87 4.64 18.05 15.90
CA ALA A 87 5.66 19.12 15.87
C ALA A 87 7.10 18.60 16.01
N LYS A 88 7.27 17.49 16.75
CA LYS A 88 8.56 16.84 17.01
C LYS A 88 8.93 15.79 15.95
N ALA A 89 7.99 15.43 15.08
CA ALA A 89 8.23 14.47 14.02
C ALA A 89 9.25 15.00 12.98
N PRO A 90 9.96 14.10 12.28
CA PRO A 90 10.86 14.48 11.20
C PRO A 90 10.13 15.12 10.01
N SER A 91 10.84 15.93 9.24
CA SER A 91 10.26 16.62 8.08
C SER A 91 9.81 15.64 6.97
N PRO A 92 8.79 16.00 6.16
CA PRO A 92 8.33 15.16 5.05
C PRO A 92 9.44 14.71 4.11
N LYS A 93 10.32 15.64 3.70
CA LYS A 93 11.48 15.34 2.85
C LYS A 93 12.43 14.32 3.50
N THR A 94 12.71 14.46 4.81
CA THR A 94 13.58 13.53 5.53
C THR A 94 12.98 12.13 5.57
N VAL A 95 11.69 12.01 5.91
CA VAL A 95 10.99 10.73 6.01
C VAL A 95 10.88 10.08 4.64
N TRP A 96 10.49 10.84 3.62
CA TRP A 96 10.34 10.34 2.26
C TRP A 96 11.65 9.82 1.69
N ASN A 97 12.76 10.53 1.90
CA ASN A 97 14.08 10.05 1.48
C ASN A 97 14.44 8.72 2.14
N LYS A 98 14.15 8.56 3.45
CA LYS A 98 14.37 7.30 4.17
C LYS A 98 13.46 6.18 3.63
N PHE A 99 12.20 6.49 3.36
CA PHE A 99 11.26 5.53 2.78
C PHE A 99 11.67 5.11 1.37
N GLY A 100 12.05 6.06 0.51
CA GLY A 100 12.56 5.79 -0.83
C GLY A 100 13.80 4.90 -0.80
N ASN A 101 14.71 5.13 0.14
CA ASN A 101 15.87 4.25 0.37
C ASN A 101 15.47 2.85 0.82
N PHE A 102 14.47 2.73 1.70
CA PHE A 102 13.90 1.46 2.11
C PHE A 102 13.32 0.68 0.92
N VAL A 103 12.48 1.31 0.10
CA VAL A 103 11.92 0.66 -1.11
C VAL A 103 13.02 0.26 -2.08
N ASN A 104 13.97 1.17 -2.33
CA ASN A 104 15.08 0.91 -3.26
C ASN A 104 15.98 -0.23 -2.83
N LYS A 105 16.09 -0.55 -1.53
CA LYS A 105 16.81 -1.73 -1.05
C LYS A 105 16.32 -3.02 -1.71
N TYR A 106 15.02 -3.10 -2.00
CA TYR A 106 14.36 -4.26 -2.61
C TYR A 106 14.25 -4.14 -4.14
N ASN A 107 14.70 -3.02 -4.72
CA ASN A 107 14.89 -2.89 -6.16
C ASN A 107 16.30 -3.35 -6.56
N TRP A 108 16.44 -4.63 -6.92
CA TRP A 108 17.73 -5.24 -7.21
C TRP A 108 18.39 -4.73 -8.50
N LYS A 109 17.61 -4.31 -9.51
CA LYS A 109 18.16 -3.71 -10.75
C LYS A 109 18.18 -2.19 -10.75
N LYS A 110 17.65 -1.53 -9.71
CA LYS A 110 17.60 -0.06 -9.57
C LYS A 110 16.93 0.65 -10.76
N THR A 111 16.00 -0.02 -11.44
CA THR A 111 15.20 0.58 -12.52
C THR A 111 13.71 0.46 -12.20
N PRO A 112 12.85 1.35 -12.73
CA PRO A 112 11.42 1.33 -12.42
C PRO A 112 10.68 0.06 -12.85
N TYR A 113 11.16 -0.63 -13.89
CA TYR A 113 10.56 -1.88 -14.34
C TYR A 113 10.81 -3.03 -13.36
N PHE A 114 11.93 -2.98 -12.63
CA PHE A 114 12.33 -3.99 -11.65
C PHE A 114 12.05 -3.56 -10.20
N ALA A 115 11.48 -2.37 -10.02
CA ALA A 115 11.08 -1.86 -8.72
C ALA A 115 10.06 -2.81 -8.06
N PRO A 116 10.01 -2.82 -6.71
CA PRO A 116 9.01 -3.56 -5.97
C PRO A 116 7.58 -3.17 -6.37
N ILE A 117 6.68 -4.13 -6.25
CA ILE A 117 5.25 -3.93 -6.48
C ILE A 117 4.65 -3.21 -5.29
N ALA A 118 3.96 -2.09 -5.53
CA ALA A 118 3.20 -1.38 -4.51
C ALA A 118 1.98 -2.20 -4.09
N SER A 119 1.72 -2.28 -2.79
CA SER A 119 0.54 -2.92 -2.23
C SER A 119 0.10 -2.23 -0.93
N GLY A 120 -1.17 -2.37 -0.60
CA GLY A 120 -1.81 -1.72 0.54
C GLY A 120 -3.30 -1.99 0.50
N TYR A 121 -4.04 -1.45 1.47
CA TYR A 121 -5.49 -1.59 1.54
C TYR A 121 -6.17 -0.36 0.94
N ASN A 122 -6.93 -0.49 -0.15
CA ASN A 122 -7.46 0.65 -0.92
C ASN A 122 -6.36 1.59 -1.48
N ILE A 123 -5.17 1.02 -1.72
CA ILE A 123 -3.97 1.76 -2.09
C ILE A 123 -4.15 2.57 -3.39
N ASN A 124 -4.94 2.08 -4.34
CA ASN A 124 -5.13 2.76 -5.62
C ASN A 124 -6.02 4.00 -5.49
N GLY A 125 -6.97 3.98 -4.56
CA GLY A 125 -7.90 5.08 -4.30
C GLY A 125 -7.34 6.14 -3.35
N PHE A 126 -6.25 5.84 -2.64
CA PHE A 126 -5.75 6.69 -1.56
C PHE A 126 -4.22 6.84 -1.57
N ASP A 127 -3.48 5.85 -1.06
CA ASP A 127 -2.05 6.00 -0.76
C ASP A 127 -1.19 6.24 -2.00
N MET A 128 -1.50 5.62 -3.15
CA MET A 128 -0.73 5.84 -4.39
C MET A 128 -0.81 7.29 -4.88
N ILE A 129 -1.93 7.99 -4.62
CA ILE A 129 -2.07 9.42 -4.95
C ILE A 129 -1.11 10.24 -4.08
N ILE A 130 -0.98 9.87 -2.80
CA ILE A 130 -0.02 10.48 -1.88
C ILE A 130 1.41 10.16 -2.32
N VAL A 131 1.70 8.92 -2.73
CA VAL A 131 3.01 8.53 -3.27
C VAL A 131 3.38 9.37 -4.49
N ASP A 132 2.46 9.57 -5.43
CA ASP A 132 2.70 10.40 -6.62
C ASP A 132 3.09 11.83 -6.23
N ARG A 133 2.31 12.46 -5.34
CA ARG A 133 2.61 13.80 -4.80
C ARG A 133 3.97 13.86 -4.11
N MET A 134 4.28 12.87 -3.27
CA MET A 134 5.54 12.84 -2.51
C MET A 134 6.74 12.58 -3.42
N CYS A 135 6.58 11.75 -4.45
CA CYS A 135 7.59 11.56 -5.49
C CYS A 135 7.81 12.81 -6.32
N GLU A 136 6.75 13.49 -6.73
CA GLU A 136 6.86 14.75 -7.47
C GLU A 136 7.65 15.81 -6.70
N GLN A 137 7.42 15.91 -5.38
CA GLN A 137 8.09 16.90 -4.54
C GLN A 137 9.51 16.50 -4.12
N PHE A 138 9.73 15.22 -3.78
CA PHE A 138 10.94 14.81 -3.04
C PHE A 138 11.60 13.53 -3.60
N GLY A 139 11.03 12.88 -4.60
CA GLY A 139 11.44 11.54 -5.01
C GLY A 139 11.64 11.37 -6.52
N PRO A 140 11.76 10.11 -6.96
CA PRO A 140 11.91 9.80 -8.37
C PRO A 140 10.54 9.91 -9.08
N TYR A 141 10.43 10.86 -10.01
CA TYR A 141 9.18 11.20 -10.70
C TYR A 141 9.41 11.40 -12.21
N ASP A 142 8.51 10.84 -13.00
CA ASP A 142 8.50 10.93 -14.45
C ASP A 142 7.58 12.09 -14.86
N LYS A 143 8.17 13.27 -15.12
CA LYS A 143 7.41 14.50 -15.41
C LYS A 143 6.62 14.41 -16.72
N GLU A 144 7.12 13.67 -17.70
CA GLU A 144 6.44 13.51 -18.98
C GLU A 144 5.16 12.69 -18.83
N ARG A 145 5.20 11.68 -17.96
CA ARG A 145 4.05 10.80 -17.70
C ARG A 145 3.22 11.20 -16.49
N GLY A 146 3.67 12.19 -15.71
CA GLY A 146 3.00 12.66 -14.50
C GLY A 146 2.82 11.58 -13.43
N GLN A 147 3.85 10.76 -13.18
CA GLN A 147 3.75 9.64 -12.22
C GLN A 147 5.06 9.32 -11.51
N GLN A 148 4.94 8.73 -10.32
CA GLN A 148 6.06 8.18 -9.56
C GLN A 148 6.82 7.08 -10.32
N THR A 149 8.10 6.92 -9.99
CA THR A 149 8.95 5.82 -10.50
C THR A 149 9.66 5.05 -9.39
N LEU A 150 9.21 5.22 -8.15
CA LEU A 150 9.70 4.53 -6.96
C LEU A 150 9.29 3.05 -6.94
N PHE A 151 8.05 2.77 -7.31
CA PHE A 151 7.45 1.44 -7.42
C PHE A 151 7.31 0.98 -8.87
N ASN A 152 7.01 -0.30 -9.05
CA ASN A 152 6.78 -0.92 -10.33
C ASN A 152 5.76 -0.13 -11.17
N LYS A 153 6.09 0.13 -12.44
CA LYS A 153 5.25 0.92 -13.36
C LYS A 153 3.99 0.18 -13.85
N ILE A 154 3.97 -1.15 -13.79
CA ILE A 154 2.94 -1.98 -14.41
C ILE A 154 2.06 -2.62 -13.34
N HIS A 155 2.69 -3.21 -12.32
CA HIS A 155 2.00 -4.04 -11.35
C HIS A 155 1.82 -3.30 -10.03
N LYS A 156 0.59 -3.35 -9.51
CA LYS A 156 0.19 -2.94 -8.16
C LYS A 156 -0.78 -3.98 -7.63
N ILE A 157 -0.82 -4.20 -6.32
CA ILE A 157 -1.77 -5.10 -5.69
C ILE A 157 -2.55 -4.34 -4.64
N ASP A 158 -3.79 -3.98 -4.94
CA ASP A 158 -4.70 -3.47 -3.94
C ASP A 158 -5.38 -4.66 -3.23
N VAL A 159 -5.20 -4.73 -1.92
CA VAL A 159 -5.70 -5.84 -1.10
C VAL A 159 -7.22 -5.80 -1.02
N MET A 160 -7.85 -4.63 -1.05
CA MET A 160 -9.31 -4.53 -0.91
C MET A 160 -10.05 -5.16 -2.11
N PRO A 161 -9.75 -4.82 -3.39
CA PRO A 161 -10.31 -5.52 -4.56
C PRO A 161 -9.92 -7.01 -4.62
N LEU A 162 -8.69 -7.35 -4.21
CA LEU A 162 -8.25 -8.75 -4.13
C LEU A 162 -9.15 -9.55 -3.19
N VAL A 163 -9.42 -9.02 -2.00
CA VAL A 163 -10.30 -9.66 -1.01
C VAL A 163 -11.74 -9.71 -1.52
N TRP A 164 -12.26 -8.61 -2.07
CA TRP A 164 -13.61 -8.57 -2.63
C TRP A 164 -13.83 -9.67 -3.67
N GLY A 165 -12.90 -9.86 -4.61
CA GLY A 165 -13.02 -10.88 -5.65
C GLY A 165 -13.14 -12.32 -5.13
N TRP A 166 -12.80 -12.57 -3.86
CA TRP A 166 -12.96 -13.87 -3.21
C TRP A 166 -14.16 -13.95 -2.26
N LEU A 167 -14.67 -12.80 -1.82
CA LEU A 167 -15.61 -12.70 -0.70
C LEU A 167 -16.94 -12.05 -1.08
N GLU A 168 -17.12 -11.58 -2.32
CA GLU A 168 -18.31 -10.82 -2.74
C GLU A 168 -19.64 -11.57 -2.56
N ASN A 169 -19.63 -12.91 -2.70
CA ASN A 169 -20.82 -13.74 -2.50
C ASN A 169 -20.88 -14.40 -1.11
N ASN A 170 -20.09 -13.91 -0.15
CA ASN A 170 -20.10 -14.41 1.22
C ASN A 170 -21.08 -13.61 2.09
N LYS A 171 -22.17 -14.26 2.51
CA LYS A 171 -23.25 -13.65 3.31
C LYS A 171 -22.81 -13.20 4.71
N ASP A 172 -21.69 -13.70 5.20
CA ASP A 172 -21.16 -13.35 6.53
C ASP A 172 -20.38 -12.03 6.50
N ILE A 173 -20.09 -11.49 5.31
CA ILE A 173 -19.29 -10.27 5.14
C ILE A 173 -20.21 -9.09 4.84
N ARG A 174 -20.32 -8.18 5.81
CA ARG A 174 -21.18 -7.00 5.72
C ARG A 174 -20.47 -5.74 5.24
N SER A 175 -19.14 -5.73 5.28
CA SER A 175 -18.31 -4.58 4.92
C SER A 175 -16.90 -5.05 4.57
N LEU A 176 -16.27 -4.32 3.66
CA LEU A 176 -14.87 -4.49 3.28
C LEU A 176 -13.96 -3.43 3.91
N SER A 177 -14.36 -2.78 5.01
CA SER A 177 -13.37 -2.02 5.78
C SER A 177 -12.34 -2.98 6.38
N LEU A 178 -11.10 -2.52 6.57
CA LEU A 178 -10.06 -3.35 7.18
C LEU A 178 -10.50 -3.84 8.57
N ASP A 179 -11.19 -3.01 9.34
CA ASP A 179 -11.74 -3.40 10.66
C ASP A 179 -12.80 -4.50 10.57
N SER A 180 -13.66 -4.47 9.55
CA SER A 180 -14.66 -5.53 9.36
C SER A 180 -13.99 -6.84 8.95
N LEU A 181 -12.93 -6.76 8.13
CA LEU A 181 -12.12 -7.93 7.78
C LEU A 181 -11.33 -8.45 8.98
N ARG A 182 -10.85 -7.59 9.88
CA ARG A 182 -10.19 -8.02 11.12
C ARG A 182 -11.12 -8.92 11.94
N ASP A 183 -12.38 -8.52 12.12
CA ASP A 183 -13.37 -9.35 12.81
C ASP A 183 -13.57 -10.69 12.10
N TYR A 184 -13.77 -10.67 10.78
CA TYR A 184 -14.03 -11.87 9.99
C TYR A 184 -12.86 -12.87 10.01
N PHE A 185 -11.62 -12.36 9.95
CA PHE A 185 -10.41 -13.20 9.96
C PHE A 185 -9.89 -13.49 11.38
N GLY A 186 -10.57 -13.03 12.42
CA GLY A 186 -10.15 -13.22 13.82
C GLY A 186 -8.84 -12.52 14.17
N MET A 187 -8.57 -11.36 13.57
CA MET A 187 -7.43 -10.50 13.89
C MET A 187 -7.78 -9.53 15.01
N SER A 188 -6.82 -9.20 15.86
CA SER A 188 -7.03 -8.17 16.88
C SER A 188 -7.22 -6.80 16.23
N LYS A 189 -8.06 -5.96 16.84
CA LYS A 189 -8.20 -4.52 16.54
C LYS A 189 -7.33 -3.65 17.45
N ASP A 190 -6.57 -4.26 18.35
CA ASP A 190 -5.63 -3.53 19.18
C ASP A 190 -4.67 -2.75 18.29
N ASN A 191 -4.58 -1.44 18.52
CA ASN A 191 -3.76 -0.53 17.70
C ASN A 191 -4.19 -0.38 16.24
N ALA A 192 -5.45 -0.65 15.87
CA ALA A 192 -6.00 -0.22 14.58
C ALA A 192 -5.86 1.31 14.41
N HIS A 193 -5.66 1.79 13.18
CA HIS A 193 -5.33 3.20 12.90
C HIS A 193 -3.97 3.62 13.48
N ASP A 194 -3.04 2.66 13.57
CA ASP A 194 -1.61 2.90 13.54
C ASP A 194 -1.06 2.23 12.28
N ALA A 195 -0.43 3.01 11.41
CA ALA A 195 0.04 2.51 10.11
C ALA A 195 0.89 1.25 10.23
N LEU A 196 1.70 1.08 11.30
CA LEU A 196 2.53 -0.12 11.44
C LEU A 196 1.70 -1.37 11.76
N GLN A 197 0.62 -1.24 12.52
CA GLN A 197 -0.30 -2.35 12.74
C GLN A 197 -1.11 -2.65 11.47
N ASP A 198 -1.62 -1.62 10.80
CA ASP A 198 -2.43 -1.73 9.59
C ASP A 198 -1.65 -2.40 8.44
N VAL A 199 -0.36 -2.08 8.25
CA VAL A 199 0.47 -2.78 7.26
C VAL A 199 0.74 -4.24 7.61
N LYS A 200 0.85 -4.60 8.89
CA LYS A 200 1.06 -6.00 9.30
C LYS A 200 -0.17 -6.84 9.00
N ASP A 201 -1.35 -6.33 9.34
CA ASP A 201 -2.62 -7.01 9.08
C ASP A 201 -2.87 -7.13 7.58
N THR A 202 -2.67 -6.03 6.85
CA THR A 202 -2.79 -6.01 5.38
C THR A 202 -1.80 -6.97 4.71
N ALA A 203 -0.56 -7.07 5.19
CA ALA A 203 0.42 -8.02 4.69
C ALA A 203 0.03 -9.48 4.99
N ASN A 204 -0.52 -9.77 6.17
CA ASN A 204 -1.01 -11.10 6.51
C ASN A 204 -2.16 -11.52 5.59
N LEU A 205 -3.12 -10.63 5.34
CA LEU A 205 -4.19 -10.83 4.37
C LEU A 205 -3.61 -11.11 2.98
N LEU A 206 -2.76 -10.22 2.47
CA LEU A 206 -2.14 -10.38 1.15
C LEU A 206 -1.42 -11.73 1.01
N ILE A 207 -0.57 -12.09 1.99
CA ILE A 207 0.17 -13.36 1.98
C ILE A 207 -0.81 -14.54 1.95
N ARG A 208 -1.88 -14.50 2.76
CA ARG A 208 -2.90 -15.56 2.80
C ARG A 208 -3.57 -15.73 1.44
N PHE A 209 -4.03 -14.64 0.83
CA PHE A 209 -4.72 -14.67 -0.46
C PHE A 209 -3.80 -15.07 -1.61
N LEU A 210 -2.55 -14.58 -1.65
CA LEU A 210 -1.58 -14.98 -2.67
C LEU A 210 -1.18 -16.45 -2.55
N LYS A 211 -1.00 -16.98 -1.32
CA LYS A 211 -0.74 -18.42 -1.11
C LYS A 211 -1.92 -19.27 -1.59
N MET A 212 -3.14 -18.84 -1.28
CA MET A 212 -4.37 -19.50 -1.73
C MET A 212 -4.47 -19.50 -3.25
N GLN A 213 -4.31 -18.35 -3.89
CA GLN A 213 -4.31 -18.21 -5.35
C GLN A 213 -3.30 -19.13 -6.02
N ARG A 214 -2.05 -19.17 -5.54
CA ARG A 214 -1.01 -20.06 -6.09
C ARG A 214 -1.35 -21.53 -5.94
N LYS A 215 -1.92 -21.91 -4.79
CA LYS A 215 -2.37 -23.28 -4.55
C LYS A 215 -3.45 -23.72 -5.54
N PHE A 216 -4.43 -22.87 -5.81
CA PHE A 216 -5.52 -23.21 -6.73
C PHE A 216 -5.14 -23.03 -8.21
N ALA A 217 -4.34 -22.03 -8.56
CA ALA A 217 -3.89 -21.82 -9.95
C ALA A 217 -3.20 -23.06 -10.52
N SER A 218 -2.44 -23.80 -9.69
CA SER A 218 -1.82 -25.07 -10.09
C SER A 218 -2.80 -26.21 -10.41
N LYS A 219 -4.07 -26.06 -10.05
CA LYS A 219 -5.14 -27.04 -10.22
C LYS A 219 -6.16 -26.65 -11.29
N VAL A 220 -6.07 -25.45 -11.83
CA VAL A 220 -7.01 -24.95 -12.84
C VAL A 220 -6.36 -25.05 -14.22
N GLN A 221 -7.05 -25.71 -15.15
CA GLN A 221 -6.61 -25.81 -16.54
C GLN A 221 -7.17 -24.62 -17.34
N PHE A 222 -6.39 -23.54 -17.41
CA PHE A 222 -6.72 -22.40 -18.27
C PHE A 222 -6.33 -22.60 -19.74
N GLU A 223 -5.37 -23.50 -20.01
CA GLU A 223 -4.93 -23.74 -21.38
C GLU A 223 -6.12 -24.22 -22.22
N LYS A 224 -6.45 -23.42 -23.24
CA LYS A 224 -7.53 -23.70 -24.20
C LYS A 224 -8.92 -23.86 -23.56
N ALA A 225 -9.15 -23.26 -22.39
CA ALA A 225 -10.43 -23.35 -21.67
C ALA A 225 -11.65 -22.84 -22.45
N PHE A 226 -11.45 -22.08 -23.53
CA PHE A 226 -12.51 -21.55 -24.39
C PHE A 226 -12.39 -22.03 -25.86
N ALA A 227 -11.58 -23.06 -26.12
CA ALA A 227 -11.23 -23.45 -27.48
C ALA A 227 -12.34 -24.20 -28.24
N ASP A 228 -13.33 -24.76 -27.54
CA ASP A 228 -14.44 -25.51 -28.13
C ASP A 228 -15.67 -24.64 -28.45
N GLY A 229 -15.61 -23.34 -28.14
CA GLY A 229 -16.73 -22.42 -28.36
C GLY A 229 -17.94 -22.68 -27.47
N SER A 230 -17.84 -23.58 -26.48
CA SER A 230 -18.85 -23.72 -25.44
C SER A 230 -18.87 -22.45 -24.61
N LYS A 231 -19.96 -21.69 -24.76
CA LYS A 231 -20.20 -20.48 -23.97
C LYS A 231 -20.99 -20.90 -22.74
N GLU A 232 -20.32 -21.42 -21.73
CA GLU A 232 -20.91 -21.43 -20.40
C GLU A 232 -20.74 -20.03 -19.80
N LEU A 233 -21.87 -19.32 -19.73
CA LEU A 233 -22.17 -18.35 -18.67
C LEU A 233 -23.27 -18.96 -17.81
#